data_AF-A0A959CBR1-F1
#
_entry.id   AF-A0A959CBR1-F1
#
_cell.length_a   1.000
_cell.length_b   1.000
_cell.length_c   1.000
_cell.angle_alpha   90.00
_cell.angle_beta   90.00
_cell.angle_gamma   90.00
#
_symmetry.space_group_name_H-M   'P 1'
#
loop_
_entity.id
_entity.type
_entity.pdbx_description
1 polymer ?
#
loop_
_entity_poly.entity_id
_entity_poly.type
_entity_poly.pdbx_seq_one_letter_code
_entity_poly.pdbx_strand_id
1 'polypeptide(L)'
;MSRIIQLLCMLTSLFCACKKEVNLSLSDLHEPQLFIEGMLYVGDTPRIYVSSSMPFFNEKVLPGEVFVRDAEVFITEGAHQYPLRQDSVFDKFRCRWDPFYTGDFVVEADKEYQLILYHHGDTIRAGASTALKKPALDDVSYTPEFYDVYGGHDGVILRFRDMPGEGDYYRFQMDRWIDTSRHHAHVLDVLTNNCV
;
A
#
# COMPACT_ATOMS: atom_id res chain seq x y z
N MET A 1 -40.78 -42.27 28.76
CA MET A 1 -41.32 -40.89 28.81
C MET A 1 -40.23 -39.82 28.91
N SER A 2 -39.25 -39.92 29.81
CA SER A 2 -38.20 -38.89 29.99
C SER A 2 -37.42 -38.49 28.71
N ARG A 3 -37.00 -39.45 27.88
CA ARG A 3 -36.25 -39.16 26.63
C ARG A 3 -37.05 -38.44 25.55
N ILE A 4 -38.37 -38.65 25.47
CA ILE A 4 -39.24 -37.98 24.48
C ILE A 4 -39.42 -36.51 24.87
N ILE A 5 -39.54 -36.21 26.16
CA ILE A 5 -39.64 -34.84 26.69
C ILE A 5 -38.34 -34.07 26.42
N GLN A 6 -37.18 -34.71 26.62
CA GLN A 6 -35.88 -34.09 26.32
C GLN A 6 -35.72 -33.78 24.82
N LEU A 7 -36.11 -34.70 23.93
CA LEU A 7 -36.04 -34.48 22.49
C LEU A 7 -36.99 -33.36 22.03
N LEU A 8 -38.18 -33.28 22.63
CA LEU A 8 -39.15 -32.24 22.34
C LEU A 8 -38.67 -30.87 22.82
N CYS A 9 -38.05 -30.78 24.00
CA CYS A 9 -37.42 -29.54 24.50
C CYS A 9 -36.22 -29.10 23.65
N MET A 10 -35.44 -30.04 23.12
CA MET A 10 -34.32 -29.73 22.23
C MET A 10 -34.81 -29.27 20.85
N LEU A 11 -35.93 -29.82 20.38
CA LEU A 11 -36.53 -29.41 19.11
C LEU A 11 -37.18 -28.03 19.20
N THR A 12 -37.80 -27.67 20.33
CA THR A 12 -38.40 -26.34 20.54
C THR A 12 -37.37 -25.24 20.73
N SER A 13 -36.18 -25.52 21.29
CA SER A 13 -35.11 -24.52 21.42
C SER A 13 -34.52 -24.10 20.07
N LEU A 14 -34.55 -24.98 19.06
CA LEU A 14 -34.12 -24.66 17.69
C LEU A 14 -35.05 -23.64 16.99
N PHE A 15 -36.33 -23.58 17.37
CA PHE A 15 -37.28 -22.60 16.82
C PHE A 15 -37.24 -21.24 17.53
N CYS A 16 -36.54 -21.12 18.66
CA CYS A 16 -36.31 -19.84 19.36
C CYS A 16 -35.02 -19.13 18.92
N ALA A 17 -34.45 -19.49 17.76
CA ALA A 17 -33.37 -18.72 17.16
C ALA A 17 -33.86 -17.30 16.87
N CYS A 18 -33.58 -16.37 17.79
CA CYS A 18 -33.85 -14.96 17.64
C CYS A 18 -33.15 -14.46 16.38
N LYS A 19 -33.92 -14.26 15.30
CA LYS A 19 -33.47 -13.46 14.17
C LYS A 19 -33.34 -12.03 14.70
N LYS A 20 -32.12 -11.65 15.07
CA LYS A 20 -31.80 -10.24 15.31
C LYS A 20 -31.77 -9.59 13.93
N GLU A 21 -32.83 -8.85 13.60
CA GLU A 21 -32.80 -7.95 12.46
C GLU A 21 -31.72 -6.90 12.73
N VAL A 22 -30.60 -7.00 11.99
CA VAL A 22 -29.54 -6.00 12.03
C VAL A 22 -29.84 -5.02 10.91
N ASN A 23 -30.50 -3.93 11.26
CA ASN A 23 -30.62 -2.79 10.35
C ASN A 23 -29.28 -2.07 10.32
N LEU A 24 -28.47 -2.39 9.31
CA LEU A 24 -27.26 -1.63 9.02
C LEU A 24 -27.71 -0.30 8.40
N SER A 25 -27.68 0.78 9.20
CA SER A 25 -27.76 2.13 8.65
C SER A 25 -26.41 2.45 8.00
N LEU A 26 -26.18 1.93 6.81
CA LEU A 26 -25.11 2.43 5.96
C LEU A 26 -25.56 3.84 5.57
N SER A 27 -24.83 4.87 6.00
CA SER A 27 -25.08 6.22 5.50
C SER A 27 -24.89 6.17 3.98
N ASP A 28 -25.96 6.36 3.20
CA ASP A 28 -25.95 6.26 1.75
C ASP A 28 -25.03 7.28 1.04
N LEU A 29 -24.42 8.19 1.81
CA LEU A 29 -23.53 9.23 1.32
C LEU A 29 -22.08 8.84 1.66
N HIS A 30 -21.50 7.97 0.84
CA HIS A 30 -20.04 7.94 0.76
C HIS A 30 -19.61 9.18 -0.02
N GLU A 31 -18.96 10.12 0.66
CA GLU A 31 -18.29 11.23 0.02
C GLU A 31 -16.86 10.77 -0.36
N PRO A 32 -16.50 10.77 -1.65
CA PRO A 32 -15.16 10.37 -2.08
C PRO A 32 -14.10 11.26 -1.41
N GLN A 33 -13.12 10.64 -0.77
CA GLN A 33 -12.00 11.31 -0.11
C GLN A 33 -10.76 11.20 -0.98
N LEU A 34 -10.01 12.29 -1.10
CA LEU A 34 -8.73 12.27 -1.80
C LEU A 34 -7.68 11.51 -0.98
N PHE A 35 -6.98 10.58 -1.63
CA PHE A 35 -5.85 9.86 -1.10
C PHE A 35 -4.61 10.22 -1.90
N ILE A 36 -3.56 10.67 -1.21
CA ILE A 36 -2.30 11.09 -1.82
C ILE A 36 -1.19 10.25 -1.22
N GLU A 37 -0.47 9.52 -2.06
CA GLU A 37 0.71 8.75 -1.69
C GLU A 37 1.89 9.20 -2.55
N GLY A 38 3.05 9.34 -1.95
CA GLY A 38 4.26 9.71 -2.67
C GLY A 38 5.51 9.42 -1.87
N MET A 39 6.58 9.10 -2.59
CA MET A 39 7.91 8.95 -2.00
C MET A 39 8.93 9.65 -2.89
N LEU A 40 9.84 10.37 -2.24
CA LEU A 40 10.96 11.03 -2.87
C LEU A 40 12.21 10.18 -2.63
N TYR A 41 12.74 9.58 -3.68
CA TYR A 41 13.99 8.83 -3.62
C TYR A 41 15.10 9.68 -4.22
N VAL A 42 16.16 9.91 -3.44
CA VAL A 42 17.34 10.65 -3.93
C VAL A 42 17.91 9.95 -5.16
N GLY A 43 18.12 10.72 -6.23
CA GLY A 43 18.62 10.21 -7.51
C GLY A 43 17.54 9.77 -8.50
N ASP A 44 16.28 9.70 -8.08
CA ASP A 44 15.14 9.36 -8.95
C ASP A 44 14.23 10.57 -9.20
N THR A 45 13.39 10.47 -10.22
CA THR A 45 12.27 11.39 -10.45
C THR A 45 11.12 11.11 -9.48
N PRO A 46 10.42 12.12 -8.96
CA PRO A 46 9.34 11.92 -8.00
C PRO A 46 8.16 11.15 -8.61
N ARG A 47 7.49 10.32 -7.81
CA ARG A 47 6.23 9.68 -8.21
C ARG A 47 5.17 9.91 -7.14
N ILE A 48 4.08 10.56 -7.53
CA ILE A 48 2.96 10.92 -6.66
C ILE A 48 1.68 10.26 -7.18
N TYR A 49 1.10 9.36 -6.39
CA TYR A 49 -0.18 8.71 -6.67
C TYR A 49 -1.30 9.53 -6.03
N VAL A 50 -2.24 9.99 -6.86
CA VAL A 50 -3.40 10.75 -6.42
C VAL A 50 -4.64 9.97 -6.81
N SER A 51 -5.36 9.44 -5.83
CA SER A 51 -6.57 8.66 -6.03
C SER A 51 -7.72 9.18 -5.19
N SER A 52 -8.93 8.73 -5.50
CA SER A 52 -10.13 9.02 -4.74
C SER A 52 -10.65 7.73 -4.12
N SER A 53 -11.12 7.80 -2.87
CA SER A 53 -11.73 6.67 -2.20
C SER A 53 -13.02 6.26 -2.91
N MET A 54 -13.32 4.97 -2.86
CA MET A 54 -14.55 4.42 -3.39
C MET A 54 -15.33 3.69 -2.29
N PRO A 55 -16.66 3.59 -2.41
CA PRO A 55 -17.45 2.71 -1.55
C PRO A 55 -16.93 1.27 -1.63
N PHE A 56 -17.01 0.54 -0.51
CA PHE A 56 -16.47 -0.82 -0.39
C PHE A 56 -16.98 -1.79 -1.47
N PHE A 57 -18.24 -1.64 -1.90
CA PHE A 57 -18.88 -2.50 -2.91
C PHE A 57 -18.83 -1.92 -4.33
N ASN A 58 -17.95 -0.95 -4.60
CA ASN A 58 -17.78 -0.40 -5.94
C ASN A 58 -16.97 -1.37 -6.82
N GLU A 59 -17.45 -1.64 -8.04
CA GLU A 59 -16.76 -2.44 -9.04
C GLU A 59 -15.52 -1.74 -9.62
N LYS A 60 -15.46 -0.41 -9.51
CA LYS A 60 -14.33 0.42 -9.96
C LYS A 60 -13.16 0.33 -8.98
N VAL A 61 -12.38 -0.72 -9.13
CA VAL A 61 -11.23 -1.02 -8.26
C VAL A 61 -9.90 -0.90 -8.99
N LEU A 62 -9.90 -0.58 -10.29
CA LEU A 62 -8.66 -0.45 -11.03
C LEU A 62 -7.99 0.88 -10.71
N PRO A 63 -6.65 0.92 -10.58
CA PRO A 63 -5.91 2.16 -10.33
C PRO A 63 -6.27 3.29 -11.30
N GLY A 64 -6.46 2.97 -12.59
CA GLY A 64 -6.85 3.94 -13.61
C GLY A 64 -8.25 4.57 -13.44
N GLU A 65 -9.16 3.91 -12.72
CA GLU A 65 -10.53 4.36 -12.48
C GLU A 65 -10.64 5.25 -11.24
N VAL A 66 -9.81 4.99 -10.24
CA VAL A 66 -9.76 5.77 -8.99
C VAL A 66 -8.75 6.92 -9.05
N PHE A 67 -7.91 6.98 -10.08
CA PHE A 67 -6.91 8.02 -10.27
C PHE A 67 -7.53 9.37 -10.63
N VAL A 68 -7.10 10.42 -9.94
CA VAL A 68 -7.59 11.79 -10.11
C VAL A 68 -6.78 12.49 -11.20
N ARG A 69 -7.42 12.77 -12.35
CA ARG A 69 -6.77 13.30 -13.57
C ARG A 69 -6.87 14.81 -13.76
N ASP A 70 -7.63 15.48 -12.92
CA ASP A 70 -7.92 16.91 -13.01
C ASP A 70 -7.28 17.69 -11.85
N ALA A 71 -6.32 17.07 -11.15
CA ALA A 71 -5.51 17.74 -10.14
C ALA A 71 -4.29 18.44 -10.78
N GLU A 72 -3.99 19.65 -10.33
CA GLU A 72 -2.73 20.32 -10.63
C GLU A 72 -1.74 20.01 -9.50
N VAL A 73 -0.66 19.32 -9.82
CA VAL A 73 0.29 18.81 -8.83
C VAL A 73 1.66 19.43 -9.04
N PHE A 74 2.24 19.94 -7.95
CA PHE A 74 3.55 20.58 -7.95
C PHE A 74 4.40 20.07 -6.79
N ILE A 75 5.70 19.98 -7.01
CA ILE A 75 6.68 19.93 -5.92
C ILE A 75 7.44 21.24 -5.90
N THR A 76 7.65 21.80 -4.72
CA THR A 76 8.44 23.01 -4.52
C THR A 76 9.69 22.70 -3.71
N GLU A 77 10.77 23.38 -4.04
CA GLU A 77 12.05 23.34 -3.33
C GLU A 77 12.51 24.78 -3.14
N GLY A 78 12.31 25.33 -1.93
CA GLY A 78 12.52 26.76 -1.68
C GLY A 78 11.62 27.63 -2.57
N ALA A 79 12.22 28.37 -3.50
CA ALA A 79 11.51 29.25 -4.44
C ALA A 79 11.21 28.61 -5.81
N HIS A 80 11.75 27.42 -6.08
CA HIS A 80 11.52 26.71 -7.34
C HIS A 80 10.25 25.87 -7.24
N GLN A 81 9.48 25.84 -8.34
CA GLN A 81 8.25 25.07 -8.46
C GLN A 81 8.34 24.17 -9.68
N TYR A 82 8.23 22.86 -9.45
CA TYR A 82 8.30 21.81 -10.45
C TYR A 82 6.89 21.27 -10.71
N PRO A 83 6.25 21.59 -11.84
CA PRO A 83 4.96 21.01 -12.20
C PRO A 83 5.11 19.52 -12.52
N LEU A 84 4.22 18.69 -11.96
CA LEU A 84 4.17 17.27 -12.27
C LEU A 84 3.14 16.99 -13.37
N ARG A 85 3.43 16.00 -14.21
CA ARG A 85 2.57 15.54 -15.29
C ARG A 85 2.14 14.10 -15.06
N GLN A 86 0.98 13.75 -15.58
CA GLN A 86 0.47 12.38 -15.51
C GLN A 86 1.34 11.45 -16.35
N ASP A 87 1.60 10.27 -15.80
CA ASP A 87 2.28 9.17 -16.45
C ASP A 87 1.73 7.84 -15.90
N SER A 88 2.20 6.71 -16.43
CA SER A 88 1.86 5.39 -15.90
C SER A 88 2.97 4.37 -16.14
N VAL A 89 3.01 3.37 -15.27
CA VAL A 89 3.90 2.20 -15.43
C VAL A 89 3.06 0.94 -15.44
N PHE A 90 3.42 0.00 -16.30
CA PHE A 90 2.75 -1.29 -16.34
C PHE A 90 3.26 -2.20 -15.21
N ASP A 91 2.40 -2.50 -14.25
CA ASP A 91 2.65 -3.49 -13.22
C ASP A 91 2.42 -4.90 -13.81
N LYS A 92 3.53 -5.60 -14.09
CA LYS A 92 3.52 -6.97 -14.62
C LYS A 92 2.98 -7.99 -13.62
N PHE A 93 3.14 -7.75 -12.32
CA PHE A 93 2.64 -8.66 -11.29
C PHE A 93 1.12 -8.58 -11.23
N ARG A 94 0.55 -7.37 -11.37
CA ARG A 94 -0.90 -7.13 -11.31
C ARG A 94 -1.61 -7.04 -12.67
N CYS A 95 -0.88 -7.17 -13.78
CA CYS A 95 -1.37 -7.02 -15.15
C CYS A 95 -2.19 -5.74 -15.40
N ARG A 96 -1.71 -4.59 -14.93
CA ARG A 96 -2.44 -3.34 -15.10
C ARG A 96 -1.50 -2.13 -15.12
N TRP A 97 -1.99 -1.04 -15.69
CA TRP A 97 -1.31 0.25 -15.63
C TRP A 97 -1.57 0.93 -14.29
N ASP A 98 -0.50 1.35 -13.64
CA ASP A 98 -0.54 2.12 -12.40
C ASP A 98 -0.21 3.59 -12.73
N PRO A 99 -1.21 4.48 -12.74
CA PRO A 99 -1.03 5.90 -13.06
C PRO A 99 -0.46 6.69 -11.87
N PHE A 100 0.32 7.72 -12.16
CA PHE A 100 0.91 8.64 -11.18
C PHE A 100 1.20 10.00 -11.80
N TYR A 101 1.59 10.97 -10.99
CA TYR A 101 2.18 12.24 -11.39
C TYR A 101 3.70 12.18 -11.19
N THR A 102 4.47 12.68 -12.18
CA THR A 102 5.94 12.72 -12.16
C THR A 102 6.47 14.04 -12.72
N GLY A 103 7.70 14.39 -12.35
CA GLY A 103 8.41 15.60 -12.80
C GLY A 103 9.60 15.26 -13.68
N ASP A 104 10.21 16.28 -14.28
CA ASP A 104 11.43 16.20 -15.09
C ASP A 104 12.70 16.56 -14.31
N PHE A 105 12.60 16.62 -12.97
CA PHE A 105 13.73 16.84 -12.09
C PHE A 105 14.07 15.58 -11.28
N VAL A 106 15.32 15.52 -10.83
CA VAL A 106 15.83 14.47 -9.96
C VAL A 106 15.82 14.97 -8.52
N VAL A 107 15.32 14.15 -7.59
CA VAL A 107 15.34 14.47 -6.16
C VAL A 107 16.77 14.47 -5.65
N GLU A 108 17.15 15.53 -4.92
CA GLU A 108 18.47 15.72 -4.33
C GLU A 108 18.49 15.34 -2.84
N ALA A 109 19.68 14.99 -2.34
CA ALA A 109 19.89 14.75 -0.91
C ALA A 109 19.90 16.07 -0.12
N ASP A 110 19.59 16.00 1.18
CA ASP A 110 19.68 17.12 2.12
C ASP A 110 18.84 18.35 1.73
N LYS A 111 17.65 18.12 1.14
CA LYS A 111 16.69 19.14 0.73
C LYS A 111 15.34 18.98 1.42
N GLU A 112 14.61 20.09 1.47
CA GLU A 112 13.21 20.15 1.87
C GLU A 112 12.33 20.35 0.64
N TYR A 113 11.29 19.54 0.53
CA TYR A 113 10.32 19.56 -0.55
C TYR A 113 8.92 19.80 -0.01
N GLN A 114 8.12 20.60 -0.73
CA GLN A 114 6.68 20.74 -0.46
C GLN A 114 5.88 20.26 -1.66
N LEU A 115 5.07 19.23 -1.48
CA LEU A 115 4.00 18.86 -2.39
C LEU A 115 2.86 19.87 -2.25
N ILE A 116 2.38 20.39 -3.37
CA ILE A 116 1.19 21.23 -3.46
C ILE A 116 0.26 20.62 -4.50
N LEU A 117 -0.99 20.38 -4.12
CA LEU A 117 -2.01 19.84 -5.00
C LEU A 117 -3.24 20.76 -4.99
N TYR A 118 -3.71 21.14 -6.16
CA TYR A 118 -4.97 21.85 -6.35
C TYR A 118 -6.00 20.91 -6.98
N HIS A 119 -7.16 20.77 -6.34
CA HIS A 119 -8.25 19.93 -6.83
C HIS A 119 -9.60 20.50 -6.38
N HIS A 120 -10.47 20.82 -7.33
CA HIS A 120 -11.82 21.36 -7.09
C HIS A 120 -11.89 22.58 -6.15
N GLY A 121 -10.86 23.42 -6.18
CA GLY A 121 -10.76 24.63 -5.34
C GLY A 121 -10.08 24.39 -3.99
N ASP A 122 -9.85 23.14 -3.61
CA ASP A 122 -9.05 22.80 -2.43
C ASP A 122 -7.56 22.85 -2.74
N THR A 123 -6.77 23.27 -1.76
CA THR A 123 -5.31 23.27 -1.81
C THR A 123 -4.77 22.38 -0.71
N ILE A 124 -4.12 21.29 -1.08
CA ILE A 124 -3.50 20.34 -0.16
C ILE A 124 -1.99 20.50 -0.20
N ARG A 125 -1.35 20.47 0.97
CA ARG A 125 0.09 20.62 1.12
C ARG A 125 0.67 19.52 1.99
N ALA A 126 1.82 18.98 1.60
CA ALA A 126 2.61 18.06 2.40
C ALA A 126 4.10 18.39 2.28
N GLY A 127 4.85 18.21 3.36
CA GLY A 127 6.30 18.43 3.39
C GLY A 127 7.06 17.11 3.50
N ALA A 128 8.22 17.03 2.87
CA ALA A 128 9.15 15.91 3.00
C ALA A 128 10.59 16.40 2.99
N SER A 129 11.44 15.78 3.80
CA SER A 129 12.88 16.04 3.86
C SER A 129 13.66 14.85 3.32
N THR A 130 14.70 15.12 2.54
CA THR A 130 15.70 14.13 2.13
C THR A 130 16.98 14.21 2.98
N ALA A 131 16.99 15.03 4.03
CA ALA A 131 18.06 15.08 5.04
C ALA A 131 17.96 13.89 6.01
N LEU A 132 17.88 12.67 5.47
CA LEU A 132 17.72 11.45 6.24
C LEU A 132 19.08 10.79 6.49
N LYS A 133 19.34 10.40 7.74
CA LYS A 133 20.51 9.60 8.08
C LYS A 133 20.25 8.16 7.65
N LYS A 134 21.14 7.62 6.82
CA LYS A 134 21.12 6.19 6.52
C LYS A 134 21.55 5.42 7.78
N PRO A 135 20.73 4.49 8.31
CA PRO A 135 21.14 3.69 9.46
C PRO A 135 22.36 2.84 9.09
N ALA A 136 23.33 2.79 10.00
CA ALA A 136 24.44 1.86 9.89
C ALA A 136 23.95 0.47 10.32
N LEU A 137 23.99 -0.49 9.38
CA LEU A 137 23.70 -1.88 9.69
C LEU A 137 24.87 -2.48 10.48
N ASP A 138 24.59 -3.03 11.64
CA ASP A 138 25.55 -3.74 12.49
C ASP A 138 25.78 -5.17 11.97
N ASP A 139 24.69 -5.83 11.53
CA ASP A 139 24.71 -7.21 11.05
C ASP A 139 23.56 -7.48 10.07
N VAL A 140 23.82 -8.36 9.10
CA VAL A 140 22.82 -8.94 8.20
C VAL A 140 23.02 -10.44 8.22
N SER A 141 22.06 -11.16 8.80
CA SER A 141 22.08 -12.61 8.90
C SER A 141 20.82 -13.24 8.30
N TYR A 142 20.89 -14.54 8.04
CA TYR A 142 19.80 -15.33 7.47
C TYR A 142 19.45 -16.48 8.41
N THR A 143 18.15 -16.76 8.57
CA THR A 143 17.65 -17.97 9.22
C THR A 143 16.80 -18.77 8.24
N PRO A 144 17.11 -20.06 8.01
CA PRO A 144 16.33 -20.92 7.12
C PRO A 144 14.96 -21.30 7.71
N GLU A 145 14.75 -21.02 9.00
CA GLU A 145 13.51 -21.39 9.68
C GLU A 145 13.18 -20.35 10.74
N PHE A 146 12.07 -19.65 10.54
CA PHE A 146 11.47 -18.68 11.43
C PHE A 146 9.96 -18.96 11.48
N TYR A 147 9.40 -19.13 12.67
CA TYR A 147 7.99 -19.43 12.84
C TYR A 147 7.23 -18.19 13.34
N ASP A 148 6.25 -17.74 12.57
CA ASP A 148 5.30 -16.70 12.96
C ASP A 148 3.86 -17.25 13.02
N VAL A 149 2.88 -16.36 13.12
CA VAL A 149 1.45 -16.73 13.17
C VAL A 149 0.94 -17.38 11.86
N TYR A 150 1.72 -17.33 10.78
CA TYR A 150 1.39 -17.87 9.46
C TYR A 150 2.16 -19.15 9.13
N GLY A 151 3.12 -19.59 9.96
CA GLY A 151 3.87 -20.84 9.79
C GLY A 151 5.39 -20.65 9.72
N GLY A 152 6.09 -21.66 9.21
CA GLY A 152 7.55 -21.64 9.03
C GLY A 152 7.96 -20.91 7.74
N HIS A 153 8.88 -19.96 7.86
CA HIS A 153 9.38 -19.09 6.80
C HIS A 153 10.90 -18.97 6.85
N ASP A 154 11.53 -18.67 5.72
CA ASP A 154 12.89 -18.14 5.68
C ASP A 154 12.89 -16.68 6.15
N GLY A 155 13.91 -16.26 6.91
CA GLY A 155 14.01 -14.91 7.44
C GLY A 155 15.36 -14.26 7.16
N VAL A 156 15.34 -12.96 6.86
CA VAL A 156 16.53 -12.10 6.92
C VAL A 156 16.45 -11.28 8.19
N ILE A 157 17.50 -11.35 9.01
CA ILE A 157 17.60 -10.61 10.27
C ILE A 157 18.54 -9.43 10.02
N LEU A 158 17.98 -8.23 10.13
CA LEU A 158 18.73 -6.98 10.06
C LEU A 158 18.93 -6.46 11.48
N ARG A 159 20.18 -6.19 11.86
CA ARG A 159 20.51 -5.54 13.12
C ARG A 159 21.12 -4.19 12.83
N PHE A 160 20.59 -3.17 13.48
CA PHE A 160 21.12 -1.82 13.47
C PHE A 160 20.72 -1.14 14.76
N ARG A 161 21.43 -0.07 15.09
CA ARG A 161 21.15 0.75 16.27
C ARG A 161 20.25 1.91 15.90
N ASP A 162 19.05 1.92 16.45
CA ASP A 162 18.18 3.09 16.45
C ASP A 162 18.58 4.01 17.62
N MET A 163 18.88 5.27 17.32
CA MET A 163 19.39 6.21 18.32
C MET A 163 18.21 6.83 19.09
N PRO A 164 18.17 6.70 20.44
CA PRO A 164 17.05 7.22 21.22
C PRO A 164 16.84 8.72 21.00
N GLY A 165 15.61 9.09 20.64
CA GLY A 165 15.21 10.48 20.47
C GLY A 165 15.40 11.05 19.05
N GLU A 166 15.93 10.28 18.10
CA GLU A 166 16.01 10.73 16.69
C GLU A 166 14.64 10.64 15.98
N GLY A 167 13.76 9.73 16.41
CA GLY A 167 12.41 9.63 15.86
C GLY A 167 12.39 9.14 14.41
N ASP A 168 13.42 8.41 13.99
CA ASP A 168 13.56 7.91 12.64
C ASP A 168 12.54 6.81 12.33
N TYR A 169 12.09 6.79 11.07
CA TYR A 169 11.20 5.76 10.55
C TYR A 169 11.92 5.00 9.44
N TYR A 170 11.98 3.68 9.57
CA TYR A 170 12.73 2.82 8.65
C TYR A 170 11.78 2.06 7.73
N ARG A 171 12.06 2.10 6.43
CA ARG A 171 11.41 1.25 5.43
C ARG A 171 12.43 0.25 4.91
N PHE A 172 12.09 -1.03 4.96
CA PHE A 172 12.89 -2.10 4.39
C PHE A 172 12.25 -2.56 3.09
N GLN A 173 13.07 -2.69 2.04
CA GLN A 173 12.70 -3.37 0.82
C GLN A 173 13.60 -4.58 0.66
N MET A 174 12.98 -5.74 0.39
CA MET A 174 13.67 -6.98 0.13
C MET A 174 13.26 -7.49 -1.24
N ASP A 175 14.23 -7.59 -2.15
CA ASP A 175 13.99 -8.15 -3.47
C ASP A 175 14.40 -9.64 -3.44
N ARG A 176 13.43 -10.54 -3.66
CA ARG A 176 13.71 -11.98 -3.72
C ARG A 176 14.13 -12.36 -5.13
N TRP A 177 15.33 -12.92 -5.26
CA TRP A 177 15.81 -13.49 -6.50
C TRP A 177 15.75 -15.01 -6.39
N ILE A 178 15.02 -15.65 -7.31
CA ILE A 178 14.92 -17.11 -7.38
C ILE A 178 15.91 -17.58 -8.45
N ASP A 179 16.90 -18.37 -8.04
CA ASP A 179 17.75 -19.09 -8.99
C ASP A 179 16.96 -20.24 -9.60
N THR A 180 16.40 -20.00 -10.79
CA THR A 180 15.62 -20.98 -11.55
C THR A 180 16.47 -22.14 -12.10
N SER A 181 17.80 -22.07 -12.01
CA SER A 181 18.69 -23.15 -12.46
C SER A 181 18.88 -24.27 -11.43
N ARG A 182 18.57 -24.02 -10.15
CA ARG A 182 18.88 -24.95 -9.04
C ARG A 182 17.68 -25.58 -8.36
N HIS A 183 16.53 -24.92 -8.40
CA HIS A 183 15.29 -25.47 -7.86
C HIS A 183 14.32 -25.70 -9.01
N HIS A 184 13.51 -26.77 -8.92
CA HIS A 184 12.34 -27.01 -9.78
C HIS A 184 11.25 -25.94 -9.53
N ALA A 185 11.62 -24.65 -9.59
CA ALA A 185 10.74 -23.50 -9.56
C ALA A 185 9.95 -23.36 -10.87
N HIS A 186 10.04 -24.35 -11.77
CA HIS A 186 9.18 -24.48 -12.95
C HIS A 186 7.68 -24.49 -12.63
N VAL A 187 7.29 -24.75 -11.38
CA VAL A 187 5.88 -24.63 -10.93
C VAL A 187 5.42 -23.16 -10.96
N LEU A 188 6.33 -22.19 -10.83
CA LEU A 188 6.05 -20.76 -11.01
C LEU A 188 6.34 -20.26 -12.43
N ASP A 189 7.16 -20.96 -13.22
CA ASP A 189 7.38 -20.61 -14.63
C ASP A 189 6.10 -20.75 -15.48
N VAL A 190 5.13 -21.57 -15.06
CA VAL A 190 3.79 -21.63 -15.70
C VAL A 190 2.87 -20.50 -15.22
N LEU A 191 3.21 -19.82 -14.12
CA LEU A 191 2.65 -18.53 -13.72
C LEU A 191 3.44 -17.38 -14.36
N THR A 192 3.96 -17.56 -15.59
CA THR A 192 4.19 -16.42 -16.46
C THR A 192 2.88 -15.67 -16.57
N ASN A 193 2.79 -14.54 -15.88
CA ASN A 193 1.69 -13.61 -16.03
C ASN A 193 1.83 -12.98 -17.42
N ASN A 194 1.41 -13.72 -18.43
CA ASN A 194 1.30 -13.26 -19.80
C ASN A 194 0.08 -12.34 -19.84
N CYS A 195 0.28 -11.13 -19.34
CA CYS A 195 -0.60 -10.01 -19.53
C CYS A 195 -0.58 -9.63 -21.02
N VAL A 196 -1.10 -10.53 -21.86
CA VAL A 196 -1.32 -10.40 -23.30
C VAL A 196 -2.81 -10.29 -23.52
#